data_AF-A0A1V4R3X5-F1
#
_entry.id   AF-A0A1V4R3X5-F1
#
_cell.length_a   1.000
_cell.length_b   1.000
_cell.length_c   1.000
_cell.angle_alpha   90.00
_cell.angle_beta   90.00
_cell.angle_gamma   90.00
#
_symmetry.space_group_name_H-M   'P 1'
#
loop_
_entity.id
_entity.type
_entity.pdbx_description
1 polymer ?
#
loop_
_entity_poly.entity_id
_entity_poly.type
_entity_poly.pdbx_seq_one_letter_code
_entity_poly.pdbx_strand_id
1 'polypeptide(L)'
;MCKKTSIILFGLMLIAVAGNAQEDWSAQLLGWGLFNESGFENTKNGMVTSMAVLDGQLCAGTDKKTNNCDVTYATASVTSNMKSGTLHKDGQIDWDGHQRLYYYYEPSDPGTSPQPLVIILHGLRGNIDSFLGLDGKKAPFKIWLDIAEEENFYVAIPQGYNDGWNDCRSDCSSCGMNDDAGFLNEMINELMNKYLLDSTRIYATGASNGGHMSYRLAMELSHRIAAVGVVIAGFPAQNECSGPVNPISVLIMNGTDDPICPWHGGQYSPEDRGTALSAYESVNFWVRHNQCDSIPEYYNFPDITTDDNSTVTLEKYGNGVEGTEVYLYRIDGGGHAPASIIEHYADWSLKIVGNQNYDIEMAREVWAFFKRHTLSGNVVWNGKDNSGQQLSSGVYFYSLKSVDNISLTKKILLIK
;
A
#
# COMPACT_ATOMS: atom_id res chain seq x y z
N MET A 1 18.26 46.55 -17.62
CA MET A 1 17.56 46.26 -16.34
C MET A 1 16.25 45.56 -16.65
N CYS A 2 16.17 44.25 -16.49
CA CYS A 2 15.00 43.56 -15.93
C CYS A 2 15.37 42.11 -15.61
N LYS A 3 14.82 41.60 -14.52
CA LYS A 3 15.22 40.40 -13.77
C LYS A 3 14.94 39.10 -14.54
N LYS A 4 15.81 38.10 -14.37
CA LYS A 4 15.51 36.68 -14.64
C LYS A 4 14.44 36.22 -13.65
N THR A 5 13.37 35.62 -14.17
CA THR A 5 12.45 34.78 -13.40
C THR A 5 12.39 33.44 -14.12
N SER A 6 12.90 32.39 -13.50
CA SER A 6 12.76 31.02 -14.00
C SER A 6 11.40 30.48 -13.58
N ILE A 7 10.59 30.04 -14.54
CA ILE A 7 9.40 29.22 -14.31
C ILE A 7 9.80 27.79 -14.65
N ILE A 8 9.74 26.89 -13.67
CA ILE A 8 9.91 25.44 -13.85
C ILE A 8 8.51 24.89 -14.15
N LEU A 9 8.28 24.40 -15.37
CA LEU A 9 7.08 23.60 -15.68
C LEU A 9 7.38 22.13 -15.37
N PHE A 10 6.62 21.58 -14.43
CA PHE A 10 6.55 20.13 -14.17
C PHE A 10 5.89 19.40 -15.34
N GLY A 11 6.34 18.16 -15.54
CA GLY A 11 6.17 17.38 -16.76
C GLY A 11 4.73 17.17 -17.22
N LEU A 12 4.51 17.43 -18.52
CA LEU A 12 3.44 16.86 -19.31
C LEU A 12 4.10 15.86 -20.27
N MET A 13 3.89 14.57 -19.98
CA MET A 13 4.29 13.48 -20.87
C MET A 13 3.35 13.52 -22.09
N LEU A 14 3.86 13.98 -23.24
CA LEU A 14 3.13 13.99 -24.50
C LEU A 14 3.28 12.62 -25.17
N ILE A 15 2.22 11.82 -25.16
CA ILE A 15 2.10 10.62 -25.99
C ILE A 15 1.58 11.06 -27.36
N ALA A 16 2.42 11.03 -28.39
CA ALA A 16 1.99 11.22 -29.76
C ALA A 16 1.44 9.88 -30.30
N VAL A 17 0.14 9.81 -30.53
CA VAL A 17 -0.49 8.72 -31.27
C VAL A 17 -0.78 9.20 -32.69
N ALA A 18 -0.16 8.58 -33.69
CA ALA A 18 -0.58 8.70 -35.08
C ALA A 18 -1.37 7.43 -35.45
N GLY A 19 -2.68 7.57 -35.69
CA GLY A 19 -3.52 6.49 -36.18
C GLY A 19 -4.13 6.85 -37.54
N ASN A 20 -3.92 6.00 -38.54
CA ASN A 20 -4.78 5.96 -39.72
C ASN A 20 -5.90 4.95 -39.45
N ALA A 21 -7.11 5.24 -39.93
CA ALA A 21 -8.27 4.40 -39.72
C ALA A 21 -8.06 2.99 -40.31
N GLN A 22 -8.32 1.98 -39.47
CA GLN A 22 -8.22 0.52 -39.65
C GLN A 22 -6.90 -0.11 -39.15
N GLU A 23 -7.06 -0.98 -38.14
CA GLU A 23 -6.12 -1.93 -37.51
C GLU A 23 -5.37 -1.50 -36.22
N ASP A 24 -5.05 -2.52 -35.42
CA ASP A 24 -4.81 -2.59 -33.97
C ASP A 24 -3.79 -1.61 -33.34
N TRP A 25 -4.07 -1.21 -32.09
CA TRP A 25 -3.26 -0.30 -31.30
C TRP A 25 -2.17 -1.07 -30.54
N SER A 26 -0.89 -0.76 -30.83
CA SER A 26 0.24 -1.08 -29.96
C SER A 26 1.03 0.20 -29.69
N ALA A 27 1.23 0.53 -28.41
CA ALA A 27 2.05 1.67 -27.99
C ALA A 27 3.50 1.21 -27.80
N GLN A 28 4.43 1.82 -28.54
CA GLN A 28 5.87 1.70 -28.27
C GLN A 28 6.40 3.02 -27.68
N LEU A 29 7.09 2.93 -26.54
CA LEU A 29 7.91 4.03 -26.00
C LEU A 29 9.15 4.20 -26.90
N LEU A 30 9.32 5.37 -27.52
CA LEU A 30 10.59 5.75 -28.14
C LEU A 30 11.44 6.54 -27.13
N GLY A 31 12.59 5.96 -26.78
CA GLY A 31 13.62 6.58 -25.96
C GLY A 31 14.34 7.74 -26.68
N TRP A 32 15.05 8.55 -25.89
CA TRP A 32 15.72 9.78 -26.31
C TRP A 32 16.75 9.54 -27.43
N GLY A 33 16.51 10.13 -28.60
CA GLY A 33 17.46 10.18 -29.71
C GLY A 33 17.47 11.58 -30.34
N LEU A 34 18.66 12.18 -30.40
CA LEU A 34 18.93 13.46 -31.06
C LEU A 34 18.59 13.38 -32.56
N PHE A 35 17.69 14.24 -33.04
CA PHE A 35 17.42 14.37 -34.47
C PHE A 35 18.08 15.63 -35.05
N ASN A 36 18.96 15.40 -36.04
CA ASN A 36 19.51 16.39 -36.97
C ASN A 36 18.51 16.65 -38.12
N GLU A 37 18.56 17.86 -38.66
CA GLU A 37 17.73 18.40 -39.74
C GLU A 37 17.73 17.54 -41.03
N SER A 38 16.53 17.14 -41.48
CA SER A 38 16.21 17.02 -42.91
C SER A 38 14.69 16.92 -43.08
N GLY A 39 14.11 17.90 -43.79
CA GLY A 39 12.66 18.06 -43.94
C GLY A 39 12.01 17.14 -44.98
N PHE A 40 10.68 17.00 -44.86
CA PHE A 40 9.80 16.45 -45.89
C PHE A 40 8.60 17.37 -46.13
N GLU A 41 8.29 17.61 -47.41
CA GLU A 41 7.17 18.41 -47.91
C GLU A 41 5.90 17.57 -48.14
N ASN A 42 4.79 18.04 -47.54
CA ASN A 42 3.44 18.25 -48.09
C ASN A 42 2.68 17.12 -48.83
N THR A 43 1.46 16.79 -48.38
CA THR A 43 0.24 16.89 -49.22
C THR A 43 -1.11 16.75 -48.47
N LYS A 44 -2.00 17.71 -48.77
CA LYS A 44 -3.47 17.65 -48.88
C LYS A 44 -4.28 16.94 -47.78
N ASN A 45 -4.66 17.69 -46.74
CA ASN A 45 -6.03 17.78 -46.18
C ASN A 45 -6.11 18.71 -44.95
N GLY A 46 -5.48 19.89 -45.01
CA GLY A 46 -5.67 20.91 -43.97
C GLY A 46 -5.22 20.53 -42.55
N MET A 47 -4.44 19.46 -42.38
CA MET A 47 -3.79 19.10 -41.11
C MET A 47 -2.33 19.52 -41.13
N VAL A 48 -1.91 20.23 -40.08
CA VAL A 48 -0.50 20.59 -39.84
C VAL A 48 0.29 19.29 -39.64
N THR A 49 1.30 19.05 -40.48
CA THR A 49 2.09 17.79 -40.46
C THR A 49 3.56 18.00 -40.12
N SER A 50 3.94 19.17 -39.59
CA SER A 50 5.30 19.38 -39.08
C SER A 50 5.29 20.29 -37.84
N MET A 51 5.80 19.77 -36.74
CA MET A 51 6.17 20.52 -35.53
C MET A 51 7.70 20.61 -35.48
N ALA A 52 8.22 21.82 -35.30
CA ALA A 52 9.63 22.06 -35.02
C ALA A 52 9.76 22.82 -33.70
N VAL A 53 10.83 22.54 -32.96
CA VAL A 53 11.20 23.26 -31.73
C VAL A 53 12.34 24.22 -32.09
N LEU A 54 12.10 25.52 -31.93
CA LEU A 54 13.14 26.56 -32.00
C LEU A 54 13.14 27.28 -30.64
N ASP A 55 14.31 27.38 -30.00
CA ASP A 55 14.50 28.06 -28.70
C ASP A 55 13.47 27.71 -27.62
N GLY A 56 13.04 26.43 -27.56
CA GLY A 56 12.15 25.92 -26.52
C GLY A 56 10.66 26.24 -26.72
N GLN A 57 10.26 26.76 -27.89
CA GLN A 57 8.85 26.96 -28.25
C GLN A 57 8.42 26.04 -29.39
N LEU A 58 7.17 25.58 -29.32
CA LEU A 58 6.54 24.67 -30.28
C LEU A 58 5.78 25.46 -31.34
N CYS A 59 6.19 25.35 -32.62
CA CYS A 59 5.55 26.05 -33.73
C CYS A 59 4.85 25.09 -34.70
N ALA A 60 3.65 25.47 -35.14
CA ALA A 60 2.80 24.72 -36.07
C ALA A 60 2.48 25.58 -37.32
N GLY A 61 3.05 25.22 -38.47
CA GLY A 61 2.67 25.71 -39.80
C GLY A 61 3.28 27.05 -40.26
N THR A 62 3.77 27.07 -41.50
CA THR A 62 4.42 28.23 -42.16
C THR A 62 3.40 29.10 -42.92
N ASP A 63 3.33 30.39 -42.63
CA ASP A 63 2.85 31.39 -43.60
C ASP A 63 4.05 32.16 -44.16
N LYS A 64 4.33 32.00 -45.46
CA LYS A 64 5.59 32.43 -46.11
C LYS A 64 5.64 33.93 -46.46
N LYS A 65 4.83 34.79 -45.83
CA LYS A 65 4.81 36.23 -46.17
C LYS A 65 4.88 37.22 -45.02
N THR A 66 4.75 36.80 -43.78
CA THR A 66 4.83 37.71 -42.63
C THR A 66 5.57 36.99 -41.51
N ASN A 67 6.72 37.50 -41.06
CA ASN A 67 7.50 36.96 -39.94
C ASN A 67 6.78 37.13 -38.57
N ASN A 68 5.49 36.77 -38.50
CA ASN A 68 4.71 36.78 -37.27
C ASN A 68 4.31 35.35 -36.91
N CYS A 69 4.69 34.93 -35.71
CA CYS A 69 4.15 33.73 -35.07
C CYS A 69 2.83 34.10 -34.40
N ASP A 70 1.69 33.84 -35.05
CA ASP A 70 0.41 33.83 -34.36
C ASP A 70 0.28 32.51 -33.59
N VAL A 71 0.71 32.52 -32.33
CA VAL A 71 0.53 31.38 -31.42
C VAL A 71 -0.94 31.34 -31.02
N THR A 72 -1.74 30.59 -31.79
CA THR A 72 -3.09 30.24 -31.36
C THR A 72 -2.97 29.02 -30.45
N TYR A 73 -3.16 29.20 -29.14
CA TYR A 73 -3.24 28.08 -28.21
C TYR A 73 -4.50 27.28 -28.52
N ALA A 74 -4.38 26.23 -29.33
CA ALA A 74 -5.40 25.20 -29.38
C ALA A 74 -5.25 24.37 -28.09
N THR A 75 -5.99 24.74 -27.04
CA THR A 75 -6.20 23.87 -25.89
C THR A 75 -7.07 22.70 -26.35
N ALA A 76 -6.43 21.63 -26.84
CA ALA A 76 -7.09 20.35 -26.95
C ALA A 76 -7.26 19.82 -25.52
N SER A 77 -8.40 20.11 -24.91
CA SER A 77 -8.84 19.40 -23.71
C SER A 77 -9.13 17.96 -24.11
N VAL A 78 -8.13 17.09 -23.99
CA VAL A 78 -8.39 15.65 -23.89
C VAL A 78 -9.05 15.47 -22.54
N THR A 79 -10.38 15.61 -22.50
CA THR A 79 -11.17 15.01 -21.42
C THR A 79 -11.07 13.50 -21.64
N SER A 80 -9.97 12.89 -21.19
CA SER A 80 -10.03 11.47 -20.89
C SER A 80 -11.09 11.38 -19.81
N ASN A 81 -12.27 10.84 -20.16
CA ASN A 81 -13.15 10.24 -19.18
C ASN A 81 -12.38 9.04 -18.60
N MET A 82 -11.37 9.30 -17.76
CA MET A 82 -10.77 8.27 -16.94
C MET A 82 -11.91 7.78 -16.08
N LYS A 83 -12.35 6.56 -16.32
CA LYS A 83 -13.25 5.90 -15.39
C LYS A 83 -12.50 5.87 -14.07
N SER A 84 -13.15 6.30 -13.00
CA SER A 84 -12.65 6.06 -11.66
C SER A 84 -13.35 4.81 -11.14
N GLY A 85 -12.64 4.02 -10.35
CA GLY A 85 -13.20 2.91 -9.61
C GLY A 85 -14.36 3.35 -8.72
N THR A 86 -15.05 2.35 -8.17
CA THR A 86 -16.26 2.56 -7.38
C THR A 86 -15.98 2.25 -5.92
N LEU A 87 -16.24 3.24 -5.04
CA LEU A 87 -16.31 3.02 -3.60
C LEU A 87 -17.73 2.55 -3.23
N HIS A 88 -17.86 1.26 -2.97
CA HIS A 88 -19.10 0.64 -2.50
C HIS A 88 -19.23 0.80 -0.98
N LYS A 89 -20.43 1.16 -0.53
CA LYS A 89 -20.72 1.53 0.86
C LYS A 89 -21.72 0.59 1.55
N ASP A 90 -21.90 -0.60 0.99
CA ASP A 90 -23.00 -1.52 1.30
C ASP A 90 -22.53 -2.86 1.90
N GLY A 91 -21.24 -3.05 2.10
CA GLY A 91 -20.70 -4.29 2.67
C GLY A 91 -21.14 -4.49 4.12
N GLN A 92 -21.83 -5.60 4.40
CA GLN A 92 -22.29 -5.94 5.76
C GLN A 92 -22.14 -7.44 6.03
N ILE A 93 -21.74 -7.79 7.26
CA ILE A 93 -21.60 -9.18 7.73
C ILE A 93 -22.19 -9.28 9.13
N ASP A 94 -23.04 -10.26 9.37
CA ASP A 94 -23.45 -10.61 10.73
C ASP A 94 -22.33 -11.40 11.39
N TRP A 95 -21.68 -10.81 12.39
CA TRP A 95 -20.55 -11.40 13.10
C TRP A 95 -20.65 -11.15 14.59
N ASP A 96 -20.45 -12.20 15.39
CA ASP A 96 -20.51 -12.13 16.87
C ASP A 96 -21.81 -11.50 17.41
N GLY A 97 -22.93 -11.75 16.75
CA GLY A 97 -24.24 -11.19 17.10
C GLY A 97 -24.44 -9.72 16.71
N HIS A 98 -23.52 -9.13 15.95
CA HIS A 98 -23.56 -7.75 15.49
C HIS A 98 -23.52 -7.65 13.97
N GLN A 99 -24.25 -6.69 13.41
CA GLN A 99 -24.10 -6.33 12.00
C GLN A 99 -22.83 -5.45 11.86
N ARG A 100 -21.81 -5.97 11.19
CA ARG A 100 -20.52 -5.30 10.96
C ARG A 100 -20.49 -4.70 9.55
N LEU A 101 -20.16 -3.42 9.47
CA LEU A 101 -20.10 -2.65 8.22
C LEU A 101 -18.68 -2.63 7.66
N TYR A 102 -18.55 -2.67 6.33
CA TYR A 102 -17.32 -2.34 5.62
C TYR A 102 -17.62 -1.66 4.29
N TYR A 103 -16.74 -0.75 3.87
CA TYR A 103 -16.71 -0.24 2.50
C TYR A 103 -15.65 -1.01 1.72
N TYR A 104 -15.76 -1.00 0.39
CA TYR A 104 -14.72 -1.55 -0.46
C TYR A 104 -14.61 -0.78 -1.77
N TYR A 105 -13.38 -0.64 -2.25
CA TYR A 105 -13.07 0.01 -3.51
C TYR A 105 -12.78 -1.04 -4.57
N GLU A 106 -13.52 -0.95 -5.67
CA GLU A 106 -13.33 -1.73 -6.89
C GLU A 106 -12.66 -0.83 -7.94
N PRO A 107 -11.45 -1.14 -8.42
CA PRO A 107 -10.76 -0.33 -9.43
C PRO A 107 -11.56 -0.34 -10.74
N SER A 108 -11.40 0.68 -11.59
CA SER A 108 -12.23 0.83 -12.79
C SER A 108 -11.98 -0.23 -13.86
N ASP A 109 -10.78 -0.83 -13.87
CA ASP A 109 -10.38 -1.90 -14.78
C ASP A 109 -9.54 -2.97 -14.04
N PRO A 110 -10.19 -3.85 -13.24
CA PRO A 110 -9.50 -4.93 -12.54
C PRO A 110 -8.92 -5.98 -13.52
N GLY A 111 -9.12 -5.84 -14.83
CA GLY A 111 -8.70 -6.82 -15.83
C GLY A 111 -9.30 -8.21 -15.61
N THR A 112 -8.64 -9.23 -16.16
CA THR A 112 -9.09 -10.64 -16.08
C THR A 112 -8.20 -11.53 -15.22
N SER A 113 -7.16 -10.96 -14.60
CA SER A 113 -6.25 -11.69 -13.72
C SER A 113 -6.66 -11.51 -12.26
N PRO A 114 -6.36 -12.47 -11.37
CA PRO A 114 -6.60 -12.28 -9.94
C PRO A 114 -5.89 -11.05 -9.40
N GLN A 115 -6.64 -10.17 -8.72
CA GLN A 115 -6.12 -8.90 -8.20
C GLN A 115 -5.86 -8.93 -6.70
N PRO A 116 -4.86 -8.19 -6.20
CA PRO A 116 -4.62 -8.08 -4.76
C PRO A 116 -5.79 -7.47 -3.99
N LEU A 117 -5.80 -7.72 -2.69
CA LEU A 117 -6.67 -7.05 -1.73
C LEU A 117 -5.82 -6.39 -0.64
N VAL A 118 -6.06 -5.11 -0.37
CA VAL A 118 -5.49 -4.39 0.76
C VAL A 118 -6.60 -4.03 1.74
N ILE A 119 -6.45 -4.44 3.00
CA ILE A 119 -7.35 -4.04 4.09
C ILE A 119 -6.73 -2.83 4.79
N ILE A 120 -7.47 -1.72 4.89
CA ILE A 120 -7.01 -0.53 5.61
C ILE A 120 -7.85 -0.28 6.87
N LEU A 121 -7.17 -0.13 8.00
CA LEU A 121 -7.76 -0.19 9.34
C LEU A 121 -7.61 1.15 10.06
N HIS A 122 -8.74 1.77 10.42
CA HIS A 122 -8.76 3.06 11.12
C HIS A 122 -8.31 2.93 12.58
N GLY A 123 -7.84 4.04 13.16
CA GLY A 123 -7.48 4.13 14.58
C GLY A 123 -8.69 4.19 15.52
N LEU A 124 -8.44 4.14 16.83
CA LEU A 124 -9.48 4.16 17.86
C LEU A 124 -10.28 5.47 17.80
N ARG A 125 -11.59 5.39 18.06
CA ARG A 125 -12.58 6.48 17.94
C ARG A 125 -12.75 6.99 16.50
N GLY A 126 -12.18 6.27 15.52
CA GLY A 126 -12.29 6.56 14.10
C GLY A 126 -13.51 5.89 13.47
N ASN A 127 -13.83 6.35 12.27
CA ASN A 127 -14.82 5.71 11.40
C ASN A 127 -14.37 5.79 9.94
N ILE A 128 -14.97 4.97 9.08
CA ILE A 128 -14.62 4.87 7.66
C ILE A 128 -14.63 6.25 6.97
N ASP A 129 -15.67 7.06 7.19
CA ASP A 129 -15.82 8.34 6.49
C ASP A 129 -14.68 9.32 6.82
N SER A 130 -14.34 9.49 8.10
CA SER A 130 -13.23 10.34 8.52
C SER A 130 -11.87 9.77 8.11
N PHE A 131 -11.71 8.45 8.10
CA PHE A 131 -10.46 7.79 7.70
C PHE A 131 -10.18 7.89 6.20
N LEU A 132 -11.23 8.07 5.38
CA LEU A 132 -11.15 8.34 3.95
C LEU A 132 -11.33 9.84 3.60
N GLY A 133 -11.51 10.72 4.58
CA GLY A 133 -11.73 12.15 4.36
C GLY A 133 -13.04 12.47 3.64
N LEU A 134 -14.03 11.57 3.68
CA LEU A 134 -15.36 11.75 3.09
C LEU A 134 -16.19 12.81 3.82
N ASP A 135 -15.81 13.14 5.05
CA ASP A 135 -16.35 14.26 5.83
C ASP A 135 -15.65 15.60 5.55
N GLY A 136 -14.74 15.64 4.56
CA GLY A 136 -13.96 16.82 4.17
C GLY A 136 -12.72 17.08 5.01
N LYS A 137 -12.39 16.21 5.97
CA LYS A 137 -11.14 16.30 6.74
C LYS A 137 -9.96 15.68 5.99
N LYS A 138 -8.77 16.12 6.40
CA LYS A 138 -7.49 15.61 5.90
C LYS A 138 -7.25 14.20 6.40
N ALA A 139 -6.93 13.30 5.47
CA ALA A 139 -6.92 11.87 5.74
C ALA A 139 -5.86 11.17 4.88
N PRO A 140 -4.63 10.96 5.40
CA PRO A 140 -3.55 10.27 4.67
C PRO A 140 -3.95 8.91 4.06
N PHE A 141 -4.84 8.17 4.72
CA PHE A 141 -5.26 6.85 4.22
C PHE A 141 -6.18 6.90 2.99
N LYS A 142 -6.76 8.04 2.64
CA LYS A 142 -7.58 8.13 1.41
C LYS A 142 -6.77 7.89 0.14
N ILE A 143 -5.44 8.11 0.21
CA ILE A 143 -4.51 7.93 -0.91
C ILE A 143 -4.47 6.47 -1.37
N TRP A 144 -4.85 5.51 -0.51
CA TRP A 144 -5.01 4.12 -0.90
C TRP A 144 -6.00 3.92 -2.06
N LEU A 145 -7.02 4.77 -2.20
CA LEU A 145 -7.98 4.67 -3.31
C LEU A 145 -7.35 5.08 -4.64
N ASP A 146 -6.48 6.10 -4.62
CA ASP A 146 -5.74 6.55 -5.80
C ASP A 146 -4.72 5.47 -6.22
N ILE A 147 -3.98 4.91 -5.26
CA ILE A 147 -3.01 3.83 -5.52
C ILE A 147 -3.73 2.57 -6.06
N ALA A 148 -4.91 2.25 -5.52
CA ALA A 148 -5.72 1.11 -5.95
C ALA A 148 -6.18 1.23 -7.41
N GLU A 149 -6.55 2.44 -7.83
CA GLU A 149 -6.88 2.74 -9.22
C GLU A 149 -5.64 2.71 -10.13
N GLU A 150 -4.52 3.28 -9.69
CA GLU A 150 -3.25 3.32 -10.44
C GLU A 150 -2.65 1.92 -10.67
N GLU A 151 -2.78 1.03 -9.68
CA GLU A 151 -2.08 -0.26 -9.65
C GLU A 151 -3.04 -1.47 -9.70
N ASN A 152 -4.33 -1.21 -9.95
CA ASN A 152 -5.39 -2.20 -10.14
C ASN A 152 -5.51 -3.25 -9.02
N PHE A 153 -5.83 -2.80 -7.80
CA PHE A 153 -6.16 -3.71 -6.69
C PHE A 153 -7.40 -3.27 -5.93
N TYR A 154 -7.97 -4.18 -5.14
CA TYR A 154 -9.14 -3.89 -4.30
C TYR A 154 -8.71 -3.37 -2.94
N VAL A 155 -9.48 -2.44 -2.37
CA VAL A 155 -9.29 -1.97 -0.99
C VAL A 155 -10.52 -2.31 -0.17
N ALA A 156 -10.35 -2.94 0.99
CA ALA A 156 -11.42 -3.10 1.98
C ALA A 156 -11.19 -2.14 3.15
N ILE A 157 -12.25 -1.44 3.56
CA ILE A 157 -12.26 -0.44 4.63
C ILE A 157 -13.33 -0.83 5.67
N PRO A 158 -13.01 -1.77 6.56
CA PRO A 158 -13.95 -2.21 7.59
C PRO A 158 -14.14 -1.19 8.71
N GLN A 159 -15.32 -1.19 9.33
CA GLN A 159 -15.62 -0.42 10.53
C GLN A 159 -15.37 -1.24 11.80
N GLY A 160 -14.52 -0.71 12.67
CA GLY A 160 -14.30 -1.23 14.02
C GLY A 160 -15.59 -1.10 14.84
N TYR A 161 -15.84 -2.09 15.69
CA TYR A 161 -17.02 -2.08 16.56
C TYR A 161 -16.81 -1.13 17.74
N ASN A 162 -17.83 -0.33 18.10
CA ASN A 162 -17.70 0.75 19.08
C ASN A 162 -16.48 1.66 18.80
N ASP A 163 -16.25 1.94 17.52
CA ASP A 163 -15.16 2.77 17.01
C ASP A 163 -13.74 2.25 17.32
N GLY A 164 -13.58 0.94 17.52
CA GLY A 164 -12.28 0.33 17.81
C GLY A 164 -12.15 -1.12 17.38
N TRP A 165 -10.94 -1.64 17.57
CA TRP A 165 -10.58 -3.03 17.35
C TRP A 165 -10.18 -3.68 18.68
N ASN A 166 -10.61 -4.93 18.88
CA ASN A 166 -10.02 -5.85 19.82
C ASN A 166 -8.64 -6.25 19.28
N ASP A 167 -7.59 -5.64 19.82
CA ASP A 167 -6.22 -5.96 19.47
C ASP A 167 -5.56 -6.86 20.51
N CYS A 168 -4.41 -7.44 20.18
CA CYS A 168 -3.78 -8.48 21.01
C CYS A 168 -3.32 -8.05 22.41
N ARG A 169 -3.62 -6.82 22.88
CA ARG A 169 -3.21 -6.32 24.20
C ARG A 169 -4.12 -6.82 25.30
N SER A 170 -3.64 -7.78 26.09
CA SER A 170 -4.39 -8.33 27.23
C SER A 170 -4.43 -7.41 28.45
N ASP A 171 -3.56 -6.40 28.50
CA ASP A 171 -3.52 -5.37 29.54
C ASP A 171 -4.32 -4.11 29.19
N CYS A 172 -5.05 -4.11 28.07
CA CYS A 172 -5.90 -3.01 27.66
C CYS A 172 -7.34 -3.22 28.10
N SER A 173 -7.69 -2.81 29.33
CA SER A 173 -9.07 -2.95 29.85
C SER A 173 -10.13 -2.16 29.09
N SER A 174 -9.72 -1.19 28.26
CA SER A 174 -10.59 -0.36 27.43
C SER A 174 -10.66 -0.83 25.96
N CYS A 175 -9.90 -1.86 25.59
CA CYS A 175 -9.95 -2.44 24.25
C CYS A 175 -11.21 -3.29 24.06
N GLY A 176 -11.65 -3.45 22.81
CA GLY A 176 -12.81 -4.26 22.48
C GLY A 176 -12.61 -5.73 22.84
N MET A 177 -13.70 -6.49 23.01
CA MET A 177 -13.64 -7.94 23.29
C MET A 177 -14.15 -8.80 22.13
N ASN A 178 -14.62 -8.17 21.04
CA ASN A 178 -15.22 -8.91 19.92
C ASN A 178 -14.17 -9.66 19.12
N ASP A 179 -14.59 -10.68 18.39
CA ASP A 179 -13.72 -11.39 17.44
C ASP A 179 -13.53 -10.59 16.13
N ASP A 180 -12.72 -9.54 16.19
CA ASP A 180 -12.42 -8.71 15.01
C ASP A 180 -11.57 -9.45 13.96
N ALA A 181 -10.68 -10.36 14.37
CA ALA A 181 -9.89 -11.14 13.42
C ALA A 181 -10.77 -12.09 12.59
N GLY A 182 -11.74 -12.75 13.25
CA GLY A 182 -12.72 -13.57 12.58
C GLY A 182 -13.61 -12.78 11.62
N PHE A 183 -14.08 -11.60 12.03
CA PHE A 183 -14.84 -10.70 11.14
C PHE A 183 -14.04 -10.34 9.88
N LEU A 184 -12.77 -9.93 10.04
CA LEU A 184 -11.94 -9.56 8.90
C LEU A 184 -11.62 -10.76 8.01
N ASN A 185 -11.42 -11.95 8.58
CA ASN A 185 -11.27 -13.19 7.81
C ASN A 185 -12.53 -13.51 6.99
N GLU A 186 -13.73 -13.31 7.55
CA GLU A 186 -14.98 -13.53 6.83
C GLU A 186 -15.22 -12.48 5.73
N MET A 187 -14.85 -11.23 5.98
CA MET A 187 -14.88 -10.17 4.97
C MET A 187 -13.99 -10.51 3.76
N ILE A 188 -12.81 -11.08 4.00
CA ILE A 188 -11.96 -11.58 2.91
C ILE A 188 -12.71 -12.65 2.10
N ASN A 189 -13.37 -13.61 2.76
CA ASN A 189 -14.10 -14.67 2.07
C ASN A 189 -15.25 -14.12 1.22
N GLU A 190 -16.05 -13.21 1.75
CA GLU A 190 -17.14 -12.53 1.03
C GLU A 190 -16.62 -11.81 -0.23
N LEU A 191 -15.53 -11.04 -0.10
CA LEU A 191 -14.94 -10.33 -1.23
C LEU A 191 -14.32 -11.30 -2.27
N MET A 192 -13.70 -12.39 -1.83
CA MET A 192 -13.18 -13.44 -2.72
C MET A 192 -14.28 -14.21 -3.46
N ASN A 193 -15.47 -14.34 -2.85
CA ASN A 193 -16.62 -14.95 -3.51
C ASN A 193 -17.25 -14.01 -4.56
N LYS A 194 -17.13 -12.70 -4.35
CA LYS A 194 -17.68 -11.67 -5.24
C LYS A 194 -16.75 -11.31 -6.40
N TYR A 195 -15.44 -11.30 -6.16
CA TYR A 195 -14.43 -10.79 -7.09
C TYR A 195 -13.30 -11.80 -7.32
N LEU A 196 -12.63 -11.70 -8.47
CA LEU A 196 -11.46 -12.51 -8.77
C LEU A 196 -10.23 -11.95 -8.04
N LEU A 197 -10.10 -12.29 -6.76
CA LEU A 197 -8.98 -11.86 -5.93
C LEU A 197 -7.85 -12.89 -5.90
N ASP A 198 -6.62 -12.40 -5.81
CA ASP A 198 -5.43 -13.22 -5.62
C ASP A 198 -5.27 -13.57 -4.14
N SER A 199 -5.58 -14.82 -3.80
CA SER A 199 -5.51 -15.33 -2.42
C SER A 199 -4.09 -15.34 -1.84
N THR A 200 -3.06 -15.17 -2.66
CA THR A 200 -1.67 -15.08 -2.22
C THR A 200 -1.19 -13.64 -2.01
N ARG A 201 -2.01 -12.63 -2.38
CA ARG A 201 -1.71 -11.21 -2.29
C ARG A 201 -2.80 -10.45 -1.55
N ILE A 202 -3.05 -10.89 -0.31
CA ILE A 202 -3.90 -10.18 0.64
C ILE A 202 -2.97 -9.51 1.66
N TYR A 203 -3.19 -8.23 1.91
CA TYR A 203 -2.38 -7.42 2.80
C TYR A 203 -3.27 -6.65 3.78
N ALA A 204 -2.69 -6.22 4.90
CA ALA A 204 -3.39 -5.37 5.85
C ALA A 204 -2.49 -4.25 6.37
N THR A 205 -3.05 -3.05 6.50
CA THR A 205 -2.36 -1.93 7.11
C THR A 205 -3.31 -1.09 7.94
N GLY A 206 -2.78 -0.35 8.91
CA GLY A 206 -3.59 0.58 9.69
C GLY A 206 -2.76 1.51 10.54
N ALA A 207 -3.45 2.48 11.13
CA ALA A 207 -2.84 3.46 12.02
C ALA A 207 -3.31 3.27 13.47
N SER A 208 -2.39 3.41 14.43
CA SER A 208 -2.70 3.38 15.87
C SER A 208 -3.37 2.05 16.25
N ASN A 209 -4.58 2.04 16.82
CA ASN A 209 -5.35 0.80 17.07
C ASN A 209 -5.58 -0.05 15.80
N GLY A 210 -5.68 0.55 14.61
CA GLY A 210 -5.70 -0.19 13.34
C GLY A 210 -4.32 -0.78 12.97
N GLY A 211 -3.23 -0.16 13.42
CA GLY A 211 -1.88 -0.73 13.36
C GLY A 211 -1.72 -1.92 14.33
N HIS A 212 -2.29 -1.83 15.53
CA HIS A 212 -2.37 -2.98 16.44
C HIS A 212 -3.20 -4.13 15.85
N MET A 213 -4.31 -3.81 15.19
CA MET A 213 -5.09 -4.81 14.47
C MET A 213 -4.31 -5.43 13.31
N SER A 214 -3.45 -4.65 12.64
CA SER A 214 -2.53 -5.18 11.62
C SER A 214 -1.52 -6.18 12.21
N TYR A 215 -0.98 -5.93 13.42
CA TYR A 215 -0.21 -6.96 14.13
C TYR A 215 -1.05 -8.20 14.46
N ARG A 216 -2.28 -8.02 14.96
CA ARG A 216 -3.17 -9.16 15.24
C ARG A 216 -3.41 -10.02 14.01
N LEU A 217 -3.65 -9.39 12.87
CA LEU A 217 -3.81 -10.07 11.59
C LEU A 217 -2.54 -10.83 11.17
N ALA A 218 -1.35 -10.28 11.40
CA ALA A 218 -0.10 -11.02 11.19
C ALA A 218 0.02 -12.22 12.12
N MET A 219 -0.37 -12.08 13.38
CA MET A 219 -0.32 -13.14 14.39
C MET A 219 -1.32 -14.26 14.10
N GLU A 220 -2.57 -13.95 13.79
CA GLU A 220 -3.64 -14.95 13.71
C GLU A 220 -3.93 -15.41 12.27
N LEU A 221 -3.65 -14.56 11.28
CA LEU A 221 -3.96 -14.80 9.86
C LEU A 221 -2.72 -14.79 8.94
N SER A 222 -1.53 -15.13 9.45
CA SER A 222 -0.30 -15.31 8.61
C SER A 222 -0.41 -16.42 7.55
N HIS A 223 -1.47 -17.22 7.55
CA HIS A 223 -1.81 -18.16 6.49
C HIS A 223 -2.70 -17.57 5.38
N ARG A 224 -3.21 -16.35 5.56
CA ARG A 224 -4.05 -15.60 4.62
C ARG A 224 -3.42 -14.29 4.17
N ILE A 225 -2.57 -13.68 5.00
CA ILE A 225 -2.02 -12.35 4.78
C ILE A 225 -0.53 -12.45 4.46
N ALA A 226 -0.14 -11.93 3.30
CA ALA A 226 1.23 -12.01 2.78
C ALA A 226 2.18 -11.01 3.47
N ALA A 227 1.67 -9.84 3.83
CA ALA A 227 2.44 -8.82 4.54
C ALA A 227 1.52 -7.84 5.27
N VAL A 228 2.04 -7.21 6.32
CA VAL A 228 1.33 -6.14 7.05
C VAL A 228 2.14 -4.85 7.16
N GLY A 229 1.42 -3.73 7.19
CA GLY A 229 1.94 -2.38 7.41
C GLY A 229 1.41 -1.83 8.72
N VAL A 230 2.30 -1.44 9.61
CA VAL A 230 1.94 -0.96 10.94
C VAL A 230 2.39 0.48 11.09
N VAL A 231 1.42 1.38 11.15
CA VAL A 231 1.67 2.82 11.23
C VAL A 231 1.32 3.30 12.64
N ILE A 232 2.25 4.01 13.28
CA ILE A 232 2.11 4.66 14.59
C ILE A 232 1.56 3.72 15.69
N ALA A 233 2.03 2.47 15.71
CA ALA A 233 1.65 1.49 16.73
C ALA A 233 2.84 0.60 17.11
N GLY A 234 3.03 0.36 18.40
CA GLY A 234 4.04 -0.58 18.92
C GLY A 234 3.48 -1.99 19.12
N PHE A 235 4.34 -3.01 19.04
CA PHE A 235 3.92 -4.39 19.26
C PHE A 235 3.50 -4.58 20.73
N PRO A 236 2.37 -5.26 21.03
CA PRO A 236 1.90 -5.46 22.40
C PRO A 236 2.96 -6.11 23.31
N ALA A 237 3.25 -5.50 24.46
CA ALA A 237 4.16 -6.09 25.45
C ALA A 237 3.47 -7.22 26.22
N GLN A 238 2.17 -7.07 26.51
CA GLN A 238 1.30 -8.14 27.00
C GLN A 238 0.41 -8.63 25.85
N ASN A 239 0.89 -9.67 25.15
CA ASN A 239 0.25 -10.20 23.96
C ASN A 239 -0.56 -11.48 24.28
N GLU A 240 -1.86 -11.51 23.97
CA GLU A 240 -2.72 -12.71 24.10
C GLU A 240 -2.91 -13.51 22.80
N CYS A 241 -2.48 -12.97 21.65
CA CYS A 241 -2.64 -13.65 20.38
C CYS A 241 -1.75 -14.91 20.29
N SER A 242 -2.29 -15.96 19.66
CA SER A 242 -1.70 -17.30 19.57
C SER A 242 -0.34 -17.38 18.86
N GLY A 243 -0.04 -16.38 18.02
CA GLY A 243 1.22 -16.27 17.29
C GLY A 243 1.13 -16.77 15.84
N PRO A 244 1.96 -16.20 14.95
CA PRO A 244 1.94 -16.51 13.53
C PRO A 244 2.34 -17.96 13.25
N VAL A 245 1.54 -18.62 12.42
CA VAL A 245 1.80 -20.00 11.97
C VAL A 245 2.81 -20.05 10.81
N ASN A 246 2.94 -18.94 10.06
CA ASN A 246 3.90 -18.79 8.97
C ASN A 246 4.81 -17.58 9.21
N PRO A 247 6.03 -17.55 8.62
CA PRO A 247 6.76 -16.31 8.43
C PRO A 247 5.90 -15.28 7.68
N ILE A 248 6.04 -14.00 8.03
CA ILE A 248 5.24 -12.93 7.40
C ILE A 248 6.04 -11.62 7.37
N SER A 249 6.06 -10.96 6.21
CA SER A 249 6.74 -9.67 6.06
C SER A 249 6.01 -8.56 6.79
N VAL A 250 6.76 -7.71 7.50
CA VAL A 250 6.20 -6.65 8.36
C VAL A 250 6.92 -5.33 8.11
N LEU A 251 6.17 -4.28 7.79
CA LEU A 251 6.66 -2.90 7.76
C LEU A 251 6.12 -2.16 8.98
N ILE A 252 7.00 -1.48 9.69
CA ILE A 252 6.69 -0.69 10.89
C ILE A 252 7.08 0.76 10.60
N MET A 253 6.21 1.72 10.90
CA MET A 253 6.44 3.15 10.71
C MET A 253 6.04 3.91 11.97
N ASN A 254 7.02 4.47 12.69
CA ASN A 254 6.79 5.13 13.97
C ASN A 254 7.57 6.45 14.06
N GLY A 255 6.93 7.43 14.68
CA GLY A 255 7.54 8.70 15.09
C GLY A 255 8.38 8.52 16.37
N THR A 256 9.55 9.17 16.44
CA THR A 256 10.38 9.16 17.65
C THR A 256 9.79 10.01 18.77
N ASP A 257 8.98 11.00 18.42
CA ASP A 257 8.41 12.00 19.31
C ASP A 257 6.89 11.81 19.46
N ASP A 258 6.40 10.61 19.16
CA ASP A 258 5.00 10.22 19.29
C ASP A 258 4.53 10.34 20.77
N PRO A 259 3.62 11.27 21.09
CA PRO A 259 3.18 11.50 22.46
C PRO A 259 2.19 10.44 22.96
N ILE A 260 1.67 9.58 22.07
CA ILE A 260 0.60 8.62 22.38
C ILE A 260 1.15 7.20 22.46
N CYS A 261 1.98 6.81 21.48
CA CYS A 261 2.65 5.52 21.37
C CYS A 261 4.17 5.70 21.56
N PRO A 262 4.71 5.51 22.79
CA PRO A 262 6.10 5.85 23.06
C PRO A 262 7.08 5.06 22.19
N TRP A 263 8.00 5.75 21.52
CA TRP A 263 9.08 5.15 20.71
C TRP A 263 9.92 4.13 21.50
N HIS A 264 10.19 4.45 22.77
CA HIS A 264 10.95 3.63 23.70
C HIS A 264 10.12 2.54 24.41
N GLY A 265 8.86 2.36 24.01
CA GLY A 265 7.94 1.41 24.64
C GLY A 265 7.42 1.90 25.97
N GLY A 266 6.57 1.08 26.58
CA GLY A 266 5.87 1.38 27.83
C GLY A 266 4.39 1.65 27.62
N GLN A 267 3.80 2.38 28.56
CA GLN A 267 2.36 2.62 28.62
C GLN A 267 1.94 3.67 27.59
N TYR A 268 0.80 3.41 26.93
CA TYR A 268 0.18 4.41 26.06
C TYR A 268 -0.30 5.61 26.87
N SER A 269 -0.32 6.78 26.22
CA SER A 269 -0.70 8.04 26.84
C SER A 269 -1.78 8.76 26.02
N PRO A 270 -2.59 9.64 26.63
CA PRO A 270 -2.68 9.94 28.07
C PRO A 270 -3.54 8.93 28.85
N GLU A 271 -4.23 8.02 28.16
CA GLU A 271 -5.12 7.03 28.78
C GLU A 271 -4.39 5.69 28.94
N ASP A 272 -4.70 4.96 30.03
CA ASP A 272 -4.23 3.59 30.20
C ASP A 272 -4.87 2.66 29.16
N ARG A 273 -4.07 2.27 28.17
CA ARG A 273 -4.47 1.40 27.06
C ARG A 273 -3.49 0.24 26.90
N GLY A 274 -2.97 -0.23 28.02
CA GLY A 274 -1.94 -1.26 28.03
C GLY A 274 -0.57 -0.75 27.61
N THR A 275 0.31 -1.70 27.34
CA THR A 275 1.74 -1.46 27.12
C THR A 275 2.22 -2.01 25.79
N ALA A 276 3.15 -1.29 25.15
CA ALA A 276 3.85 -1.75 23.96
C ALA A 276 5.34 -1.91 24.22
N LEU A 277 5.94 -2.83 23.45
CA LEU A 277 7.38 -2.89 23.24
C LEU A 277 7.86 -1.59 22.56
N SER A 278 9.14 -1.26 22.72
CA SER A 278 9.76 -0.19 21.93
C SER A 278 9.71 -0.49 20.43
N ALA A 279 9.92 0.53 19.60
CA ALA A 279 9.97 0.35 18.14
C ALA A 279 11.02 -0.71 17.74
N TYR A 280 12.22 -0.65 18.33
CA TYR A 280 13.27 -1.64 18.05
C TYR A 280 12.98 -3.02 18.64
N GLU A 281 12.33 -3.12 19.80
CA GLU A 281 11.90 -4.43 20.32
C GLU A 281 10.80 -5.05 19.45
N SER A 282 9.88 -4.24 18.93
CA SER A 282 8.85 -4.64 17.98
C SER A 282 9.48 -5.18 16.69
N VAL A 283 10.46 -4.48 16.11
CA VAL A 283 11.24 -4.95 14.96
C VAL A 283 11.96 -6.25 15.29
N ASN A 284 12.65 -6.32 16.43
CA ASN A 284 13.41 -7.50 16.83
C ASN A 284 12.53 -8.74 17.04
N PHE A 285 11.27 -8.58 17.45
CA PHE A 285 10.32 -9.68 17.50
C PHE A 285 10.14 -10.30 16.10
N TRP A 286 9.84 -9.48 15.10
CA TRP A 286 9.60 -9.95 13.73
C TRP A 286 10.87 -10.43 13.03
N VAL A 287 12.01 -9.75 13.23
CA VAL A 287 13.32 -10.21 12.71
C VAL A 287 13.65 -11.61 13.22
N ARG A 288 13.38 -11.91 14.50
CA ARG A 288 13.59 -13.26 15.06
C ARG A 288 12.59 -14.27 14.51
N HIS A 289 11.31 -13.92 14.44
CA HIS A 289 10.27 -14.79 13.90
C HIS A 289 10.57 -15.20 12.45
N ASN A 290 10.90 -14.21 11.62
CA ASN A 290 11.21 -14.37 10.20
C ASN A 290 12.66 -14.81 9.93
N GLN A 291 13.51 -14.91 10.95
CA GLN A 291 14.94 -15.24 10.79
C GLN A 291 15.64 -14.33 9.77
N CYS A 292 15.29 -13.05 9.75
CA CYS A 292 15.96 -12.04 8.92
C CYS A 292 17.38 -11.77 9.43
N ASP A 293 18.18 -11.11 8.59
CA ASP A 293 19.46 -10.57 9.00
C ASP A 293 19.31 -9.66 10.23
N SER A 294 20.28 -9.73 11.15
CA SER A 294 20.26 -8.91 12.38
C SER A 294 20.80 -7.50 12.20
N ILE A 295 21.41 -7.21 11.04
CA ILE A 295 21.96 -5.90 10.68
C ILE A 295 21.17 -5.40 9.46
N PRO A 296 20.51 -4.23 9.55
CA PRO A 296 19.72 -3.73 8.44
C PRO A 296 20.58 -2.99 7.41
N GLU A 297 20.06 -2.92 6.18
CA GLU A 297 20.46 -1.90 5.21
C GLU A 297 19.74 -0.59 5.56
N TYR A 298 20.48 0.52 5.54
CA TYR A 298 19.95 1.84 5.84
C TYR A 298 19.72 2.66 4.56
N TYR A 299 18.60 3.37 4.51
CA TYR A 299 18.30 4.38 3.51
C TYR A 299 17.73 5.64 4.18
N ASN A 300 18.41 6.77 4.02
CA ASN A 300 17.93 8.06 4.49
C ASN A 300 17.17 8.74 3.36
N PHE A 301 15.91 9.10 3.61
CA PHE A 301 15.14 9.88 2.65
C PHE A 301 15.66 11.33 2.60
N PRO A 302 15.59 12.00 1.44
CA PRO A 302 15.82 13.43 1.39
C PRO A 302 14.80 14.17 2.27
N ASP A 303 15.29 15.10 3.08
CA ASP A 303 14.48 16.11 3.78
C ASP A 303 14.10 17.19 2.75
N ILE A 304 12.90 17.03 2.17
CA ILE A 304 12.36 17.92 1.13
C ILE A 304 11.63 19.08 1.81
N THR A 305 10.93 18.80 2.91
CA THR A 305 10.10 19.79 3.64
C THR A 305 10.73 20.14 4.99
N THR A 306 11.73 21.01 4.94
CA THR A 306 12.60 21.32 6.10
C THR A 306 11.94 22.05 7.28
N ASP A 307 10.66 22.44 7.19
CA ASP A 307 9.93 23.18 8.23
C ASP A 307 8.95 22.32 9.05
N ASP A 308 8.85 21.02 8.77
CA ASP A 308 8.04 20.06 9.54
C ASP A 308 8.78 19.50 10.79
N ASN A 309 10.08 19.82 10.93
CA ASN A 309 10.99 19.33 11.96
C ASN A 309 11.06 17.80 12.04
N SER A 310 10.98 17.12 10.89
CA SER A 310 11.00 15.68 10.83
C SER A 310 11.86 15.17 9.67
N THR A 311 12.45 13.97 9.84
CA THR A 311 13.18 13.29 8.76
C THR A 311 12.90 11.79 8.82
N VAL A 312 13.19 11.06 7.74
CA VAL A 312 12.89 9.63 7.66
C VAL A 312 14.15 8.81 7.36
N THR A 313 14.39 7.81 8.22
CA THR A 313 15.35 6.73 7.98
C THR A 313 14.61 5.41 7.82
N LEU A 314 14.87 4.69 6.74
CA LEU A 314 14.43 3.32 6.53
C LEU A 314 15.55 2.34 6.89
N GLU A 315 15.22 1.37 7.73
CA GLU A 315 16.05 0.22 8.08
C GLU A 315 15.41 -1.06 7.51
N LYS A 316 16.14 -1.78 6.65
CA LYS A 316 15.65 -3.00 5.97
C LYS A 316 16.37 -4.23 6.51
N TYR A 317 15.64 -5.10 7.19
CA TYR A 317 16.11 -6.40 7.63
C TYR A 317 15.63 -7.44 6.62
N GLY A 318 16.53 -7.84 5.71
CA GLY A 318 16.24 -8.75 4.61
C GLY A 318 16.59 -10.20 4.90
N ASN A 319 16.55 -11.03 3.85
CA ASN A 319 16.99 -12.43 3.86
C ASN A 319 16.29 -13.34 4.89
N GLY A 320 15.05 -13.01 5.25
CA GLY A 320 14.24 -13.87 6.10
C GLY A 320 13.82 -15.17 5.41
N VAL A 321 13.38 -16.14 6.20
CA VAL A 321 12.83 -17.39 5.68
C VAL A 321 11.67 -17.11 4.73
N GLU A 322 11.62 -17.91 3.66
CA GLU A 322 10.66 -17.74 2.57
C GLU A 322 10.68 -16.36 1.88
N GLY A 323 11.79 -15.63 2.00
CA GLY A 323 11.94 -14.31 1.40
C GLY A 323 11.25 -13.20 2.19
N THR A 324 10.94 -13.43 3.47
CA THR A 324 10.35 -12.41 4.32
C THR A 324 11.33 -11.27 4.64
N GLU A 325 10.78 -10.06 4.78
CA GLU A 325 11.52 -8.84 5.09
C GLU A 325 10.84 -8.13 6.28
N VAL A 326 11.63 -7.45 7.12
CA VAL A 326 11.12 -6.56 8.17
C VAL A 326 11.67 -5.16 7.95
N TYR A 327 10.81 -4.17 7.76
CA TYR A 327 11.21 -2.78 7.50
C TYR A 327 10.82 -1.90 8.69
N LEU A 328 11.70 -1.00 9.10
CA LEU A 328 11.41 0.08 10.04
C LEU A 328 11.60 1.42 9.35
N TYR A 329 10.53 2.19 9.21
CA TYR A 329 10.57 3.62 8.93
C TYR A 329 10.63 4.35 10.27
N ARG A 330 11.83 4.76 10.67
CA ARG A 330 12.04 5.67 11.79
C ARG A 330 11.80 7.09 11.31
N ILE A 331 10.75 7.72 11.84
CA ILE A 331 10.41 9.10 11.55
C ILE A 331 10.95 9.96 12.70
N ASP A 332 12.19 10.42 12.56
CA ASP A 332 12.85 11.28 13.53
C ASP A 332 12.07 12.61 13.65
N GLY A 333 11.75 13.02 14.88
CA GLY A 333 10.90 14.19 15.18
C GLY A 333 9.41 14.02 14.84
N GLY A 334 9.02 12.88 14.27
CA GLY A 334 7.62 12.57 13.93
C GLY A 334 6.79 12.21 15.16
N GLY A 335 5.52 12.56 15.12
CA GLY A 335 4.52 12.26 16.15
C GLY A 335 3.63 11.05 15.81
N HIS A 336 2.46 11.00 16.45
CA HIS A 336 1.34 10.08 16.21
C HIS A 336 0.53 10.45 14.95
N ALA A 337 1.21 10.75 13.85
CA ALA A 337 0.61 11.15 12.59
C ALA A 337 1.23 10.35 11.43
N PRO A 338 0.42 9.72 10.56
CA PRO A 338 0.95 9.08 9.36
C PRO A 338 1.62 10.10 8.44
N ALA A 339 2.83 9.79 7.96
CA ALA A 339 3.53 10.65 7.00
C ALA A 339 2.74 10.80 5.71
N SER A 340 2.63 12.02 5.18
CA SER A 340 1.97 12.28 3.91
C SER A 340 2.46 13.59 3.30
N ILE A 341 2.71 13.58 1.99
CA ILE A 341 3.13 14.75 1.20
C ILE A 341 1.94 15.66 0.88
N ILE A 342 0.71 15.13 0.93
CA ILE A 342 -0.48 15.78 0.36
C ILE A 342 -1.63 15.96 1.35
N GLU A 343 -1.73 15.10 2.36
CA GLU A 343 -2.81 15.10 3.35
C GLU A 343 -2.30 15.51 4.73
N HIS A 344 -2.01 16.81 4.86
CA HIS A 344 -1.47 17.37 6.10
C HIS A 344 -2.59 17.64 7.11
N TYR A 345 -2.41 17.18 8.34
CA TYR A 345 -3.31 17.50 9.45
C TYR A 345 -3.29 18.99 9.77
N ALA A 346 -4.42 19.48 10.27
CA ALA A 346 -4.53 20.87 10.71
C ALA A 346 -3.65 21.13 11.96
N ASP A 347 -3.13 22.34 12.09
CA ASP A 347 -2.22 22.76 13.17
C ASP A 347 -2.72 22.41 14.58
N TRP A 348 -4.03 22.50 14.82
CA TRP A 348 -4.61 22.17 16.12
C TRP A 348 -4.50 20.68 16.46
N SER A 349 -4.53 19.80 15.44
CA SER A 349 -4.33 18.36 15.59
C SER A 349 -2.87 18.05 15.90
N LEU A 350 -1.93 18.69 15.19
CA LEU A 350 -0.49 18.50 15.39
C LEU A 350 -0.02 18.89 16.80
N LYS A 351 -0.72 19.80 17.48
CA LYS A 351 -0.47 20.10 18.91
C LYS A 351 -0.77 18.93 19.86
N ILE A 352 -1.59 17.98 19.42
CA ILE A 352 -2.01 16.80 20.19
C ILE A 352 -1.19 15.58 19.76
N VAL A 353 -1.07 15.38 18.45
CA VAL A 353 -0.43 14.19 17.89
C VAL A 353 1.06 14.35 17.67
N GLY A 354 1.63 15.56 17.76
CA GLY A 354 3.01 15.84 17.39
C GLY A 354 3.16 16.13 15.89
N ASN A 355 4.40 16.29 15.44
CA ASN A 355 4.70 16.65 14.04
C ASN A 355 4.26 15.55 13.07
N GLN A 356 3.84 15.93 11.87
CA GLN A 356 3.61 15.00 10.78
C GLN A 356 4.75 15.20 9.77
N ASN A 357 5.39 14.12 9.34
CA ASN A 357 6.41 14.21 8.30
C ASN A 357 5.76 14.39 6.91
N TYR A 358 6.33 15.29 6.11
CA TYR A 358 5.85 15.67 4.78
C TYR A 358 6.79 15.23 3.63
N ASP A 359 7.80 14.39 3.90
CA ASP A 359 8.79 13.97 2.90
C ASP A 359 8.39 12.70 2.13
N ILE A 360 7.58 11.84 2.74
CA ILE A 360 7.15 10.56 2.16
C ILE A 360 5.63 10.43 2.18
N GLU A 361 5.09 9.62 1.27
CA GLU A 361 3.69 9.22 1.28
C GLU A 361 3.57 7.80 1.85
N MET A 362 3.14 7.69 3.11
CA MET A 362 3.07 6.41 3.84
C MET A 362 2.34 5.33 3.02
N ALA A 363 1.21 5.66 2.40
CA ALA A 363 0.44 4.69 1.63
C ALA A 363 1.25 4.12 0.44
N ARG A 364 2.08 4.95 -0.21
CA ARG A 364 2.92 4.53 -1.35
C ARG A 364 4.10 3.68 -0.88
N GLU A 365 4.73 4.03 0.24
CA GLU A 365 5.81 3.23 0.81
C GLU A 365 5.31 1.84 1.27
N VAL A 366 4.15 1.79 1.92
CA VAL A 366 3.53 0.53 2.34
C VAL A 366 3.11 -0.31 1.13
N TRP A 367 2.54 0.30 0.08
CA TRP A 367 2.20 -0.43 -1.15
C TRP A 367 3.45 -0.97 -1.86
N ALA A 368 4.51 -0.18 -1.97
CA ALA A 368 5.78 -0.61 -2.56
C ALA A 368 6.37 -1.81 -1.83
N PHE A 369 6.19 -1.88 -0.51
CA PHE A 369 6.52 -3.06 0.29
C PHE A 369 5.57 -4.23 -0.01
N PHE A 370 4.26 -4.04 0.02
CA PHE A 370 3.27 -5.11 -0.20
C PHE A 370 3.42 -5.80 -1.55
N LYS A 371 3.52 -5.04 -2.64
CA LYS A 371 3.50 -5.63 -3.99
C LYS A 371 4.69 -6.52 -4.33
N ARG A 372 5.72 -6.54 -3.48
CA ARG A 372 6.90 -7.41 -3.57
C ARG A 372 6.72 -8.74 -2.86
N HIS A 373 5.69 -8.88 -2.04
CA HIS A 373 5.48 -10.04 -1.17
C HIS A 373 4.25 -10.83 -1.62
N THR A 374 4.37 -12.14 -1.56
CA THR A 374 3.26 -13.07 -1.82
C THR A 374 3.33 -14.14 -0.75
N LEU A 375 2.20 -14.69 -0.33
CA LEU A 375 2.21 -15.90 0.50
C LEU A 375 3.00 -16.98 -0.24
N SER A 376 4.17 -17.31 0.30
CA SER A 376 5.07 -18.33 -0.19
C SER A 376 4.47 -19.70 0.14
N GLY A 377 3.58 -20.17 -0.75
CA GLY A 377 3.02 -21.52 -0.71
C GLY A 377 4.05 -22.59 -1.08
N ASN A 378 5.19 -22.64 -0.41
CA ASN A 378 6.00 -23.85 -0.41
C ASN A 378 5.38 -24.80 0.60
N VAL A 379 4.72 -25.83 0.09
CA VAL A 379 4.32 -26.97 0.93
C VAL A 379 5.61 -27.69 1.34
N VAL A 380 6.12 -27.34 2.52
CA VAL A 380 7.22 -28.06 3.15
C VAL A 380 6.63 -29.34 3.72
N TRP A 381 6.77 -30.41 2.96
CA TRP A 381 6.35 -31.73 3.40
C TRP A 381 7.27 -32.25 4.50
N ASN A 382 6.70 -32.60 5.66
CA ASN A 382 7.43 -33.08 6.85
C ASN A 382 8.04 -34.50 6.69
N GLY A 383 8.01 -35.07 5.48
CA GLY A 383 8.52 -36.40 5.19
C GLY A 383 7.65 -37.55 5.72
N LYS A 384 6.41 -37.29 6.16
CA LYS A 384 5.48 -38.29 6.72
C LYS A 384 4.23 -38.45 5.87
N ASP A 385 3.64 -39.64 5.86
CA ASP A 385 2.34 -39.87 5.25
C ASP A 385 1.16 -39.43 6.14
N ASN A 386 -0.06 -39.63 5.66
CA ASN A 386 -1.30 -39.26 6.36
C ASN A 386 -1.53 -40.02 7.68
N SER A 387 -0.76 -41.09 7.94
CA SER A 387 -0.77 -41.83 9.21
C SER A 387 0.32 -41.35 10.17
N GLY A 388 1.14 -40.38 9.76
CA GLY A 388 2.27 -39.86 10.52
C GLY A 388 3.53 -40.72 10.40
N GLN A 389 3.56 -41.71 9.50
CA GLN A 389 4.71 -42.57 9.31
C GLN A 389 5.76 -41.91 8.41
N GLN A 390 7.03 -41.94 8.82
CA GLN A 390 8.13 -41.41 8.01
C GLN A 390 8.32 -42.22 6.72
N LEU A 391 8.38 -41.54 5.58
CA LEU A 391 8.59 -42.18 4.29
C LEU A 391 10.09 -42.29 3.93
N SER A 392 10.43 -43.34 3.18
CA SER A 392 11.76 -43.61 2.62
C SER A 392 11.99 -42.83 1.31
N SER A 393 13.20 -42.84 0.75
CA SER A 393 13.44 -42.30 -0.59
C SER A 393 12.56 -43.02 -1.62
N GLY A 394 11.98 -42.28 -2.56
CA GLY A 394 11.00 -42.81 -3.50
C GLY A 394 10.23 -41.72 -4.24
N VAL A 395 9.41 -42.15 -5.19
CA VAL A 395 8.48 -41.27 -5.91
C VAL A 395 7.12 -41.35 -5.24
N TYR A 396 6.58 -40.20 -4.82
CA TYR A 396 5.29 -40.10 -4.16
C TYR A 396 4.35 -39.19 -4.94
N PHE A 397 3.06 -39.46 -4.82
CA PHE A 397 2.01 -38.55 -5.25
C PHE A 397 1.38 -37.95 -4.00
N TYR A 398 1.20 -36.64 -4.00
CA TYR A 398 0.49 -35.94 -2.94
C TYR A 398 -0.62 -35.10 -3.55
N SER A 399 -1.73 -34.98 -2.83
CA SER A 399 -2.84 -34.13 -3.21
C SER A 399 -2.86 -32.93 -2.29
N LEU A 400 -2.65 -31.75 -2.85
CA LEU A 400 -2.95 -30.51 -2.16
C LEU A 400 -4.44 -30.26 -2.29
N LYS A 401 -5.11 -30.18 -1.16
CA LYS A 401 -6.50 -29.75 -1.10
C LYS A 401 -6.50 -28.28 -0.67
N SER A 402 -6.99 -27.39 -1.53
CA SER A 402 -7.29 -26.03 -1.08
C SER A 402 -8.45 -26.08 -0.07
N VAL A 403 -8.62 -24.98 0.65
CA VAL A 403 -9.77 -24.75 1.55
C VAL A 403 -11.09 -24.91 0.77
N ASP A 404 -11.11 -24.54 -0.51
CA ASP A 404 -12.27 -24.64 -1.41
C ASP A 404 -12.47 -26.02 -2.06
N ASN A 405 -11.88 -27.08 -1.47
CA ASN A 405 -11.93 -28.46 -1.97
C ASN A 405 -11.34 -28.71 -3.37
N ILE A 406 -10.62 -27.75 -3.95
CA ILE A 406 -9.89 -27.96 -5.21
C ILE A 406 -8.68 -28.86 -4.91
N SER A 407 -8.62 -30.00 -5.59
CA SER A 407 -7.56 -30.98 -5.40
C SER A 407 -6.55 -30.91 -6.54
N LEU A 408 -5.30 -30.59 -6.22
CA LEU A 408 -4.18 -30.65 -7.15
C LEU A 408 -3.28 -31.81 -6.77
N THR A 409 -3.21 -32.83 -7.61
CA THR A 409 -2.25 -33.92 -7.44
C THR A 409 -0.92 -33.54 -8.07
N LYS A 410 0.14 -33.54 -7.27
CA LYS A 410 1.51 -33.34 -7.72
C LYS A 410 2.37 -34.59 -7.45
N LYS A 411 3.44 -34.73 -8.22
CA LYS A 411 4.45 -35.78 -8.09
C LYS A 411 5.66 -35.19 -7.39
N ILE A 412 6.15 -35.85 -6.35
CA ILE A 412 7.39 -35.49 -5.65
C ILE A 412 8.36 -36.66 -5.69
N LEU A 413 9.65 -36.36 -5.87
CA LEU A 413 10.73 -37.32 -5.74
C LEU A 413 11.43 -37.04 -4.42
N LEU A 414 11.34 -37.97 -3.46
CA LEU A 414 12.09 -37.92 -2.23
C LEU A 414 13.43 -38.63 -2.44
N ILE A 415 14.52 -37.89 -2.35
CA ILE A 415 15.89 -38.42 -2.29
C ILE A 415 16.39 -38.07 -0.89
N LYS A 416 16.83 -39.07 -0.12
CA LYS A 416 17.49 -38.85 1.18
C LYS A 416 19.00 -38.87 0.97
#